data_AF-A0A5C1Q9U9-F1
#
_entry.id   AF-A0A5C1Q9U9-F1
#
_cell.length_a   1.000
_cell.length_b   1.000
_cell.length_c   1.000
_cell.angle_alpha   90.00
_cell.angle_beta   90.00
_cell.angle_gamma   90.00
#
_symmetry.space_group_name_H-M   'P 1'
#
loop_
_entity.id
_entity.type
_entity.pdbx_description
1 polymer ?
#
loop_
_entity_poly.entity_id
_entity_poly.type
_entity_poly.pdbx_seq_one_letter_code
_entity_poly.pdbx_strand_id
1 'polypeptide(L)'
;MNKFLYIFLMLISFSLFSTDYNLENSDVWSKKVIGDISVYTKKDSGKVPVLCFHKIGTKARYEITSDGFESFLSYLNSNNFYVISDKDFINRDFSKVPTGFKPIVLGSDDASEGNFIYKTTTEDIVNGEIDKTLGEPQIDSKSMVGLLNRYLPLEQGKRNFTFYVSFNGIPFRQTGGREATGEYYRGIPIIERKFNYLLDNFEIGIHTTTHPVTKDSSVADFKWEIDEFYRILESYVGDRVSLINTIAYPYGCADLKPEMEDMLSNYSYKNTKIIGGFDFNGYFSGSPLTTKLNYYDISRLGVDNQNLKAVYGFLESVPLFHSQRVIVVNSLDDLKGFKYNDSDRVIVGDYEG
;
A
#
# COMPACT_ATOMS: atom_id res chain seq x y z
N MET A 1 -36.77 -4.27 10.92
CA MET A 1 -37.39 -4.45 9.59
C MET A 1 -36.38 -5.14 8.68
N ASN A 2 -36.53 -6.46 8.52
CA ASN A 2 -35.65 -7.32 7.74
C ASN A 2 -35.96 -7.16 6.25
N LYS A 3 -34.98 -6.70 5.45
CA LYS A 3 -34.99 -6.92 4.00
C LYS A 3 -34.09 -8.12 3.71
N PHE A 4 -34.69 -9.30 3.71
CA PHE A 4 -34.09 -10.49 3.13
C PHE A 4 -34.00 -10.29 1.61
N LEU A 5 -32.78 -10.42 1.11
CA LEU A 5 -32.37 -10.29 -0.27
C LEU A 5 -33.01 -11.43 -1.08
N TYR A 6 -33.81 -11.09 -2.09
CA TYR A 6 -34.27 -12.04 -3.10
C TYR A 6 -33.05 -12.53 -3.88
N ILE A 7 -32.64 -13.78 -3.64
CA ILE A 7 -31.71 -14.50 -4.52
C ILE A 7 -32.50 -14.85 -5.79
N PHE A 8 -32.29 -14.07 -6.83
CA PHE A 8 -32.76 -14.39 -8.18
C PHE A 8 -31.91 -15.56 -8.67
N LEU A 9 -32.49 -16.78 -8.69
CA LEU A 9 -31.89 -17.93 -9.38
C LEU A 9 -31.86 -17.59 -10.88
N MET A 10 -30.75 -17.03 -11.35
CA MET A 10 -30.43 -17.08 -12.77
C MET A 10 -30.08 -18.53 -13.09
N LEU A 11 -30.94 -19.18 -13.89
CA LEU A 11 -30.64 -20.45 -14.54
C LEU A 11 -29.33 -20.28 -15.32
N ILE A 12 -28.22 -20.77 -14.75
CA ILE A 12 -26.95 -20.92 -15.45
C ILE A 12 -27.21 -22.00 -16.50
N SER A 13 -27.36 -21.58 -17.75
CA SER A 13 -27.30 -22.49 -18.87
C SER A 13 -25.90 -23.10 -18.88
N PHE A 14 -25.80 -24.38 -18.54
CA PHE A 14 -24.64 -25.24 -18.82
C PHE A 14 -24.51 -25.39 -20.33
N SER A 15 -24.11 -24.30 -20.98
CA SER A 15 -23.55 -24.37 -22.31
C SER A 15 -22.20 -25.04 -22.15
N LEU A 16 -22.06 -26.23 -22.74
CA LEU A 16 -20.79 -26.91 -23.01
C LEU A 16 -19.95 -26.05 -23.96
N PHE A 17 -19.58 -24.85 -23.53
CA PHE A 17 -18.48 -24.12 -24.15
C PHE A 17 -17.21 -24.77 -23.62
N SER A 18 -16.74 -25.75 -24.39
CA SER A 18 -15.32 -26.03 -24.56
C SER A 18 -14.62 -24.69 -24.77
N THR A 19 -14.10 -24.12 -23.70
CA THR A 19 -13.25 -22.96 -23.80
C THR A 19 -11.85 -23.38 -23.43
N ASP A 20 -11.02 -23.51 -24.46
CA ASP A 20 -9.57 -23.64 -24.43
C ASP A 20 -8.92 -22.42 -23.76
N TYR A 21 -9.14 -22.21 -22.46
CA TYR A 21 -8.36 -21.21 -21.72
C TYR A 21 -6.90 -21.67 -21.55
N ASN A 22 -6.64 -22.98 -21.70
CA ASN A 22 -5.39 -23.65 -21.36
C ASN A 22 -4.79 -22.98 -20.11
N LEU A 23 -5.50 -23.08 -18.98
CA LEU A 23 -5.13 -22.36 -17.75
C LEU A 23 -3.76 -22.78 -17.23
N GLU A 24 -3.28 -23.95 -17.64
CA GLU A 24 -1.95 -24.47 -17.35
C GLU A 24 -0.84 -23.81 -18.19
N ASN A 25 -1.18 -22.99 -19.20
CA ASN A 25 -0.20 -22.18 -19.91
C ASN A 25 0.31 -21.05 -19.00
N SER A 26 1.44 -21.32 -18.33
CA SER A 26 2.11 -20.38 -17.43
C SER A 26 2.63 -19.13 -18.12
N ASP A 27 2.73 -19.08 -19.45
CA ASP A 27 3.10 -17.85 -20.18
C ASP A 27 1.93 -16.88 -20.28
N VAL A 28 0.70 -17.37 -20.13
CA VAL A 28 -0.53 -16.57 -20.21
C VAL A 28 -1.13 -16.34 -18.83
N TRP A 29 -1.06 -17.31 -17.93
CA TRP A 29 -1.72 -17.25 -16.62
C TRP A 29 -0.70 -17.31 -15.48
N SER A 30 -0.95 -16.55 -14.42
CA SER A 30 -0.40 -16.83 -13.09
C SER A 30 -1.45 -17.58 -12.27
N LYS A 31 -1.03 -18.57 -11.48
CA LYS A 31 -1.91 -19.35 -10.61
C LYS A 31 -1.58 -19.05 -9.14
N LYS A 32 -2.60 -18.77 -8.34
CA LYS A 32 -2.52 -18.67 -6.88
C LYS A 32 -3.52 -19.63 -6.26
N VAL A 33 -3.07 -20.42 -5.28
CA VAL A 33 -3.93 -21.30 -4.48
C VAL A 33 -4.21 -20.62 -3.14
N ILE A 34 -5.48 -20.51 -2.76
CA ILE A 34 -5.96 -19.87 -1.54
C ILE A 34 -6.95 -20.84 -0.87
N GLY A 35 -6.46 -21.66 0.06
CA GLY A 35 -7.23 -22.79 0.56
C GLY A 35 -7.57 -23.76 -0.59
N ASP A 36 -8.85 -24.07 -0.76
CA ASP A 36 -9.36 -24.94 -1.82
C ASP A 36 -9.68 -24.20 -3.13
N ILE A 37 -9.37 -22.91 -3.21
CA ILE A 37 -9.64 -22.07 -4.38
C ILE A 37 -8.35 -21.91 -5.20
N SER A 38 -8.41 -22.22 -6.49
CA SER A 38 -7.36 -21.85 -7.46
C SER A 38 -7.78 -20.63 -8.25
N VAL A 39 -7.00 -19.55 -8.17
CA VAL A 39 -7.24 -18.32 -8.92
C VAL A 39 -6.18 -18.18 -10.00
N TYR A 40 -6.62 -18.18 -11.25
CA TYR A 40 -5.80 -17.92 -12.41
C TYR A 40 -5.99 -16.46 -12.84
N THR A 41 -4.91 -15.68 -12.86
CA THR A 41 -4.94 -14.30 -13.33
C THR A 41 -4.20 -14.20 -14.65
N LYS A 42 -4.85 -13.62 -15.66
CA LYS A 42 -4.24 -13.42 -16.97
C LYS A 42 -3.10 -12.41 -16.86
N LYS A 43 -1.97 -12.74 -17.45
CA LYS A 43 -0.85 -11.81 -17.58
C LYS A 43 -1.21 -10.72 -18.59
N ASP A 44 -1.00 -9.48 -18.19
CA ASP A 44 -1.25 -8.29 -19.00
C ASP A 44 -0.01 -7.38 -18.94
N SER A 45 0.38 -6.85 -20.10
CA SER A 45 1.60 -6.04 -20.25
C SER A 45 1.41 -4.57 -19.88
N GLY A 46 0.18 -4.18 -19.53
CA GLY A 46 -0.18 -2.85 -19.08
C GLY A 46 0.55 -2.43 -17.81
N LYS A 47 0.61 -1.13 -17.59
CA LYS A 47 1.27 -0.54 -16.42
C LYS A 47 0.37 -0.64 -15.19
N VAL A 48 0.98 -0.80 -14.02
CA VAL A 48 0.31 -0.71 -12.73
C VAL A 48 0.81 0.57 -12.07
N PRO A 49 -0.03 1.60 -11.85
CA PRO A 49 0.42 2.84 -11.24
C PRO A 49 0.91 2.64 -9.81
N VAL A 50 2.02 3.29 -9.47
CA VAL A 50 2.52 3.40 -8.09
C VAL A 50 2.61 4.88 -7.77
N LEU A 51 1.76 5.35 -6.87
CA LEU A 51 1.62 6.77 -6.57
C LEU A 51 2.12 7.09 -5.17
N CYS A 52 2.77 8.24 -5.05
CA CYS A 52 3.37 8.73 -3.82
C CYS A 52 2.77 10.07 -3.41
N PHE A 53 2.20 10.12 -2.21
CA PHE A 53 1.79 11.35 -1.54
C PHE A 53 2.84 11.76 -0.51
N HIS A 54 2.73 12.96 0.04
CA HIS A 54 3.58 13.38 1.16
C HIS A 54 2.70 13.85 2.32
N LYS A 55 1.93 14.93 2.14
CA LYS A 55 1.05 15.43 3.20
C LYS A 55 -0.24 16.10 2.74
N ILE A 56 -1.17 16.22 3.68
CA ILE A 56 -2.38 17.04 3.52
C ILE A 56 -2.01 18.50 3.75
N GLY A 57 -2.33 19.37 2.79
CA GLY A 57 -2.03 20.80 2.86
C GLY A 57 -2.45 21.59 1.62
N THR A 58 -2.14 22.87 1.58
CA THR A 58 -2.61 23.80 0.54
C THR A 58 -1.52 24.30 -0.41
N LYS A 59 -0.25 23.98 -0.15
CA LYS A 59 0.84 24.37 -1.07
C LYS A 59 0.76 23.58 -2.36
N ALA A 60 1.31 24.15 -3.42
CA ALA A 60 1.26 23.53 -4.74
C ALA A 60 2.04 22.21 -4.81
N ARG A 61 3.27 22.16 -4.24
CA ARG A 61 4.17 21.02 -4.32
C ARG A 61 4.20 20.21 -3.03
N TYR A 62 4.24 18.89 -3.16
CA TYR A 62 4.32 17.93 -2.04
C TYR A 62 3.14 18.00 -1.05
N GLU A 63 2.09 18.76 -1.36
CA GLU A 63 0.88 18.80 -0.55
C GLU A 63 -0.32 18.52 -1.44
N ILE A 64 -1.29 17.77 -0.92
CA ILE A 64 -2.61 17.63 -1.52
C ILE A 64 -3.65 18.13 -0.53
N THR A 65 -4.63 18.92 -0.97
CA THR A 65 -5.71 19.33 -0.05
C THR A 65 -6.52 18.12 0.39
N SER A 66 -7.17 18.20 1.56
CA SER A 66 -8.11 17.16 2.02
C SER A 66 -9.17 16.87 0.94
N ASP A 67 -9.76 17.91 0.36
CA ASP A 67 -10.80 17.79 -0.67
C ASP A 67 -10.23 17.20 -1.99
N GLY A 68 -8.99 17.56 -2.34
CA GLY A 68 -8.29 17.00 -3.49
C GLY A 68 -8.01 15.51 -3.33
N PHE A 69 -7.57 15.09 -2.14
CA PHE A 69 -7.33 13.68 -1.83
C PHE A 69 -8.63 12.89 -1.75
N GLU A 70 -9.69 13.44 -1.14
CA GLU A 70 -11.03 12.85 -1.14
C GLU A 70 -11.60 12.66 -2.56
N SER A 71 -11.43 13.68 -3.42
CA SER A 71 -11.81 13.61 -4.83
C SER A 71 -11.03 12.53 -5.58
N PHE A 72 -9.73 12.42 -5.29
CA PHE A 72 -8.87 11.38 -5.87
C PHE A 72 -9.31 9.96 -5.47
N LEU A 73 -9.57 9.71 -4.19
CA LEU A 73 -10.08 8.41 -3.72
C LEU A 73 -11.46 8.09 -4.33
N SER A 74 -12.34 9.09 -4.44
CA SER A 74 -13.64 8.95 -5.10
C SER A 74 -13.50 8.61 -6.59
N TYR A 75 -12.54 9.22 -7.27
CA TYR A 75 -12.21 8.92 -8.66
C TYR A 75 -11.76 7.46 -8.82
N LEU A 76 -10.87 6.96 -7.96
CA LEU A 76 -10.42 5.57 -8.00
C LEU A 76 -11.60 4.58 -7.90
N ASN A 77 -12.47 4.79 -6.91
CA ASN A 77 -13.65 3.97 -6.70
C ASN A 77 -14.63 4.01 -7.88
N SER A 78 -14.77 5.17 -8.54
CA SER A 78 -15.71 5.36 -9.66
C SER A 78 -15.17 4.82 -10.99
N ASN A 79 -13.86 4.57 -11.09
CA ASN A 79 -13.18 4.17 -12.32
C ASN A 79 -12.58 2.76 -12.24
N ASN A 80 -13.13 1.89 -11.39
CA ASN A 80 -12.72 0.49 -11.20
C ASN A 80 -11.23 0.33 -10.88
N PHE A 81 -10.64 1.23 -10.09
CA PHE A 81 -9.32 0.99 -9.54
C PHE A 81 -9.39 0.11 -8.30
N TYR A 82 -8.38 -0.74 -8.12
CA TYR A 82 -8.24 -1.63 -6.98
C TYR A 82 -6.91 -1.39 -6.29
N VAL A 83 -6.94 -0.93 -5.05
CA VAL A 83 -5.69 -0.64 -4.33
C VAL A 83 -5.07 -1.95 -3.82
N ILE A 84 -3.86 -2.25 -4.28
CA ILE A 84 -3.08 -3.42 -3.87
C ILE A 84 -1.90 -3.01 -2.97
N SER A 85 -1.43 -3.93 -2.14
CA SER A 85 -0.27 -3.67 -1.28
C SER A 85 1.04 -3.68 -2.08
N ASP A 86 2.09 -3.10 -1.51
CA ASP A 86 3.46 -3.21 -2.06
C ASP A 86 3.87 -4.67 -2.21
N LYS A 87 3.52 -5.52 -1.23
CA LYS A 87 3.80 -6.96 -1.22
C LYS A 87 3.10 -7.66 -2.38
N ASP A 88 1.83 -7.36 -2.64
CA ASP A 88 1.09 -7.94 -3.76
C ASP A 88 1.72 -7.51 -5.09
N PHE A 89 2.13 -6.24 -5.24
CA PHE A 89 2.82 -5.74 -6.43
C PHE A 89 4.17 -6.43 -6.67
N ILE A 90 5.03 -6.46 -5.66
CA ILE A 90 6.37 -7.07 -5.73
C ILE A 90 6.27 -8.58 -6.02
N ASN A 91 5.33 -9.26 -5.37
CA ASN A 91 5.12 -10.70 -5.57
C ASN A 91 4.32 -11.04 -6.83
N ARG A 92 3.90 -10.04 -7.62
CA ARG A 92 3.05 -10.22 -8.81
C ARG A 92 1.72 -10.92 -8.51
N ASP A 93 1.18 -10.73 -7.30
CA ASP A 93 -0.03 -11.38 -6.83
C ASP A 93 -1.25 -10.49 -7.10
N PHE A 94 -1.84 -10.69 -8.28
CA PHE A 94 -3.09 -10.04 -8.69
C PHE A 94 -4.33 -10.90 -8.45
N SER A 95 -4.19 -12.02 -7.72
CA SER A 95 -5.28 -12.98 -7.49
C SER A 95 -6.46 -12.36 -6.75
N LYS A 96 -6.26 -11.26 -6.03
CA LYS A 96 -7.30 -10.53 -5.29
C LYS A 96 -8.02 -9.46 -6.12
N VAL A 97 -7.48 -9.06 -7.27
CA VAL A 97 -8.01 -7.96 -8.09
C VAL A 97 -9.14 -8.49 -8.98
N PRO A 98 -10.41 -8.10 -8.77
CA PRO A 98 -11.53 -8.62 -9.56
C PRO A 98 -11.41 -8.31 -11.05
N THR A 99 -11.99 -9.17 -11.88
CA THR A 99 -11.99 -8.98 -13.34
C THR A 99 -12.60 -7.61 -13.70
N GLY A 100 -11.93 -6.90 -14.61
CA GLY A 100 -12.31 -5.55 -15.05
C GLY A 100 -11.76 -4.41 -14.18
N PHE A 101 -11.11 -4.71 -13.05
CA PHE A 101 -10.45 -3.71 -12.23
C PHE A 101 -8.99 -3.47 -12.65
N LYS A 102 -8.51 -2.26 -12.36
CA LYS A 102 -7.13 -1.80 -12.60
C LYS A 102 -6.38 -1.72 -11.27
N PRO A 103 -5.35 -2.53 -11.02
CA PRO A 103 -4.56 -2.44 -9.80
C PRO A 103 -3.82 -1.11 -9.73
N ILE A 104 -3.66 -0.59 -8.51
CA ILE A 104 -2.89 0.61 -8.20
C ILE A 104 -2.24 0.46 -6.82
N VAL A 105 -1.01 0.95 -6.67
CA VAL A 105 -0.30 1.00 -5.40
C VAL A 105 -0.27 2.45 -4.92
N LEU A 106 -0.58 2.67 -3.64
CA LEU A 106 -0.62 3.99 -3.02
C LEU A 106 0.23 4.01 -1.75
N GLY A 107 0.99 5.08 -1.55
CA GLY A 107 1.67 5.32 -0.28
C GLY A 107 1.95 6.79 -0.04
N SER A 108 2.38 7.12 1.17
CA SER A 108 2.87 8.45 1.53
C SER A 108 4.22 8.42 2.20
N ASP A 109 5.07 9.36 1.86
CA ASP A 109 6.41 9.49 2.42
C ASP A 109 6.44 10.42 3.66
N ASP A 110 7.56 10.41 4.36
CA ASP A 110 7.92 11.24 5.53
C ASP A 110 7.16 11.02 6.84
N ALA A 111 5.97 10.41 6.81
CA ALA A 111 5.03 10.53 7.92
C ALA A 111 4.86 12.00 8.35
N SER A 112 4.48 12.85 7.40
CA SER A 112 4.36 14.29 7.59
C SER A 112 3.07 14.70 8.33
N GLU A 113 3.01 16.00 8.67
CA GLU A 113 1.79 16.64 9.21
C GLU A 113 0.59 16.37 8.31
N GLY A 114 -0.60 16.17 8.88
CA GLY A 114 -1.82 15.91 8.10
C GLY A 114 -2.00 14.47 7.64
N ASN A 115 -0.97 13.60 7.69
CA ASN A 115 -1.15 12.19 7.37
C ASN A 115 -2.02 11.48 8.42
N PHE A 116 -1.60 11.53 9.69
CA PHE A 116 -2.31 10.90 10.80
C PHE A 116 -2.41 11.86 11.98
N ILE A 117 -3.60 12.42 12.18
CA ILE A 117 -3.91 13.33 13.28
C ILE A 117 -4.97 12.70 14.18
N TYR A 118 -4.71 12.68 15.48
CA TYR A 118 -5.79 12.54 16.46
C TYR A 118 -6.31 13.94 16.81
N LYS A 119 -7.62 14.15 16.69
CA LYS A 119 -8.33 15.31 17.23
C LYS A 119 -8.24 15.24 18.74
N THR A 120 -7.41 16.10 19.28
CA THR A 120 -7.18 16.34 20.70
C THR A 120 -7.11 17.85 20.88
N THR A 121 -7.62 18.39 21.97
CA THR A 121 -7.22 19.72 22.41
C THR A 121 -5.76 19.68 22.92
N THR A 122 -5.09 20.83 23.01
CA THR A 122 -3.76 20.91 23.64
C THR A 122 -3.80 20.59 25.14
N GLU A 123 -4.96 20.76 25.77
CA GLU A 123 -5.20 20.37 27.17
C GLU A 123 -5.34 18.85 27.31
N ASP A 124 -5.77 18.16 26.23
CA ASP A 124 -5.91 16.71 26.20
C ASP A 124 -4.57 15.97 26.03
N ILE A 125 -3.45 16.64 25.74
CA ILE A 125 -2.15 15.96 25.61
C ILE A 125 -1.14 16.48 26.63
N VAL A 126 -0.89 15.67 27.66
CA VAL A 126 0.13 15.93 28.68
C VAL A 126 1.30 14.99 28.45
N ASN A 127 2.50 15.52 28.24
CA ASN A 127 3.71 14.74 28.00
C ASN A 127 3.61 13.73 26.83
N GLY A 128 2.79 14.00 25.82
CA GLY A 128 2.56 13.08 24.69
C GLY A 128 1.57 11.94 24.98
N GLU A 129 0.95 11.90 26.14
CA GLU A 129 -0.18 11.01 26.45
C GLU A 129 -1.51 11.74 26.27
N ILE A 130 -2.50 11.05 25.72
CA ILE A 130 -3.85 11.61 25.61
C ILE A 130 -4.59 11.37 26.91
N ASP A 131 -5.08 12.44 27.53
CA ASP A 131 -5.95 12.38 28.70
C ASP A 131 -7.29 11.73 28.32
N LYS A 132 -7.42 10.44 28.60
CA LYS A 132 -8.62 9.66 28.33
C LYS A 132 -9.82 10.06 29.20
N THR A 133 -9.61 10.85 30.27
CA THR A 133 -10.73 11.37 31.07
C THR A 133 -11.57 12.39 30.29
N LEU A 134 -10.99 13.00 29.25
CA LEU A 134 -11.65 13.95 28.35
C LEU A 134 -12.31 13.26 27.14
N GLY A 135 -12.17 11.94 27.02
CA GLY A 135 -12.79 11.11 26.00
C GLY A 135 -11.78 10.27 25.21
N GLU A 136 -12.30 9.39 24.35
CA GLU A 136 -11.44 8.61 23.45
C GLU A 136 -10.97 9.47 22.27
N PRO A 137 -9.68 9.42 21.92
CA PRO A 137 -9.14 10.18 20.81
C PRO A 137 -9.78 9.78 19.49
N GLN A 138 -10.21 10.80 18.74
CA GLN A 138 -10.82 10.61 17.43
C GLN A 138 -9.82 10.90 16.33
N ILE A 139 -9.80 10.10 15.28
CA ILE A 139 -8.96 10.41 14.10
C ILE A 139 -9.58 11.62 13.39
N ASP A 140 -8.75 12.58 12.97
CA ASP A 140 -9.25 13.68 12.16
C ASP A 140 -9.76 13.16 10.82
N SER A 141 -11.06 13.34 10.59
CA SER A 141 -11.77 12.99 9.36
C SER A 141 -11.20 13.66 8.10
N LYS A 142 -10.39 14.71 8.23
CA LYS A 142 -9.70 15.40 7.14
C LYS A 142 -8.21 15.04 7.03
N SER A 143 -7.68 14.25 7.97
CA SER A 143 -6.36 13.66 7.81
C SER A 143 -6.38 12.56 6.75
N MET A 144 -5.21 12.23 6.21
CA MET A 144 -5.06 11.16 5.22
C MET A 144 -5.62 9.83 5.74
N VAL A 145 -5.28 9.43 6.98
CA VAL A 145 -5.82 8.22 7.62
C VAL A 145 -7.35 8.29 7.75
N GLY A 146 -7.89 9.45 8.15
CA GLY A 146 -9.34 9.65 8.27
C GLY A 146 -10.10 9.45 6.94
N LEU A 147 -9.54 9.96 5.85
CA LEU A 147 -10.10 9.79 4.50
C LEU A 147 -9.93 8.36 3.99
N LEU A 148 -8.74 7.75 4.16
CA LEU A 148 -8.50 6.36 3.77
C LEU A 148 -9.43 5.39 4.51
N ASN A 149 -9.73 5.64 5.79
CA ASN A 149 -10.68 4.85 6.56
C ASN A 149 -12.08 4.83 5.96
N ARG A 150 -12.50 5.95 5.34
CA ARG A 150 -13.81 6.12 4.72
C ARG A 150 -13.88 5.49 3.33
N TYR A 151 -12.81 5.61 2.55
CA TYR A 151 -12.85 5.31 1.12
C TYR A 151 -12.21 3.98 0.71
N LEU A 152 -11.23 3.47 1.48
CA LEU A 152 -10.57 2.21 1.16
C LEU A 152 -11.14 1.06 2.00
N PRO A 153 -11.51 -0.07 1.38
CA PRO A 153 -11.96 -1.26 2.10
C PRO A 153 -10.80 -1.94 2.84
N LEU A 154 -11.16 -2.73 3.84
CA LEU A 154 -10.22 -3.66 4.47
C LEU A 154 -10.05 -4.90 3.57
N GLU A 155 -8.81 -5.25 3.32
CA GLU A 155 -8.35 -6.46 2.65
C GLU A 155 -7.50 -7.25 3.65
N GLN A 156 -7.96 -8.44 4.04
CA GLN A 156 -7.29 -9.27 5.06
C GLN A 156 -7.00 -8.51 6.37
N GLY A 157 -7.93 -7.64 6.77
CA GLY A 157 -7.83 -6.86 8.01
C GLY A 157 -7.06 -5.54 7.89
N LYS A 158 -6.54 -5.19 6.71
CA LYS A 158 -5.79 -3.94 6.50
C LYS A 158 -6.21 -3.19 5.24
N ARG A 159 -5.94 -1.89 5.18
CA ARG A 159 -6.04 -1.09 3.97
C ARG A 159 -4.69 -1.09 3.27
N ASN A 160 -4.72 -1.33 1.98
CA ASN A 160 -3.53 -1.33 1.12
C ASN A 160 -3.07 0.11 0.86
N PHE A 161 -2.50 0.76 1.87
CA PHE A 161 -1.84 2.06 1.74
C PHE A 161 -0.62 2.05 2.65
N THR A 162 0.55 2.32 2.09
CA THR A 162 1.81 2.26 2.84
C THR A 162 2.22 3.64 3.32
N PHE A 163 2.42 3.77 4.63
CA PHE A 163 3.08 4.95 5.21
C PHE A 163 4.59 4.69 5.30
N TYR A 164 5.37 5.31 4.43
CA TYR A 164 6.82 5.30 4.48
C TYR A 164 7.29 6.33 5.51
N VAL A 165 7.84 5.84 6.62
CA VAL A 165 8.11 6.65 7.80
C VAL A 165 9.57 7.06 7.83
N SER A 166 9.83 8.34 8.08
CA SER A 166 11.16 8.84 8.43
C SER A 166 11.19 9.29 9.90
N PHE A 167 12.36 9.22 10.52
CA PHE A 167 12.60 9.74 11.87
C PHE A 167 13.41 11.06 11.86
N ASN A 168 13.48 11.75 10.72
CA ASN A 168 14.13 13.06 10.57
C ASN A 168 13.42 14.20 11.33
N GLY A 169 12.28 13.89 11.93
CA GLY A 169 11.56 14.70 12.89
C GLY A 169 10.52 13.83 13.61
N ILE A 170 9.64 14.43 14.42
CA ILE A 170 8.55 13.70 15.10
C ILE A 170 7.62 13.11 14.03
N PRO A 171 7.41 11.79 13.96
CA PRO A 171 6.45 11.21 13.03
C PRO A 171 5.07 11.83 13.18
N PHE A 172 4.44 12.14 12.05
CA PHE A 172 3.13 12.81 11.92
C PHE A 172 3.05 14.21 12.54
N ARG A 173 4.19 14.77 12.98
CA ARG A 173 4.36 16.13 13.52
C ARG A 173 3.40 16.49 14.67
N GLN A 174 2.82 15.51 15.37
CA GLN A 174 1.99 15.73 16.56
C GLN A 174 2.84 15.48 17.81
N THR A 175 3.46 16.55 18.32
CA THR A 175 4.45 16.47 19.41
C THR A 175 3.84 16.19 20.78
N GLY A 176 2.54 16.44 20.93
CA GLY A 176 1.85 16.30 22.21
C GLY A 176 2.37 17.25 23.28
N GLY A 177 2.70 18.49 22.88
CA GLY A 177 3.20 19.52 23.79
C GLY A 177 4.69 19.41 24.13
N ARG A 178 5.41 18.40 23.62
CA ARG A 178 6.87 18.30 23.79
C ARG A 178 7.60 19.24 22.84
N GLU A 179 8.65 19.90 23.34
CA GLU A 179 9.58 20.66 22.51
C GLU A 179 10.37 19.70 21.60
N ALA A 180 10.66 20.16 20.38
CA ALA A 180 11.52 19.45 19.45
C ALA A 180 12.97 19.54 19.97
N THR A 181 13.45 18.50 20.66
CA THR A 181 14.80 18.49 21.26
C THR A 181 15.91 18.19 20.26
N GLY A 182 15.57 17.81 19.02
CA GLY A 182 16.55 17.45 17.98
C GLY A 182 17.17 16.04 18.13
N GLU A 183 16.80 15.28 19.16
CA GLU A 183 17.17 13.86 19.30
C GLU A 183 16.17 12.95 18.56
N TYR A 184 16.56 11.70 18.26
CA TYR A 184 15.66 10.70 17.70
C TYR A 184 14.46 10.49 18.62
N TYR A 185 13.27 10.86 18.15
CA TYR A 185 12.05 10.83 18.95
C TYR A 185 11.65 9.40 19.29
N ARG A 186 11.77 9.04 20.58
CA ARG A 186 11.43 7.74 21.15
C ARG A 186 10.51 7.90 22.36
N GLY A 187 9.72 6.87 22.65
CA GLY A 187 8.90 6.84 23.86
C GLY A 187 7.90 7.99 23.96
N ILE A 188 7.39 8.47 22.81
CA ILE A 188 6.28 9.42 22.76
C ILE A 188 4.98 8.59 22.63
N PRO A 189 4.12 8.53 23.67
CA PRO A 189 2.98 7.60 23.68
C PRO A 189 1.98 7.81 22.55
N ILE A 190 1.74 9.07 22.13
CA ILE A 190 0.89 9.37 20.97
C ILE A 190 1.45 8.77 19.66
N ILE A 191 2.78 8.72 19.51
CA ILE A 191 3.44 8.13 18.34
C ILE A 191 3.37 6.61 18.40
N GLU A 192 3.58 6.02 19.58
CA GLU A 192 3.39 4.58 19.82
C GLU A 192 1.98 4.12 19.43
N ARG A 193 0.96 4.88 19.88
CA ARG A 193 -0.45 4.62 19.55
C ARG A 193 -0.70 4.67 18.05
N LYS A 194 -0.13 5.67 17.35
CA LYS A 194 -0.25 5.78 15.89
C LYS A 194 0.39 4.61 15.17
N PHE A 195 1.61 4.20 15.54
CA PHE A 195 2.26 3.06 14.90
C PHE A 195 1.51 1.75 15.12
N ASN A 196 1.02 1.49 16.33
CA ASN A 196 0.19 0.30 16.57
C ASN A 196 -1.11 0.34 15.74
N TYR A 197 -1.78 1.49 15.68
CA TYR A 197 -2.97 1.66 14.83
C TYR A 197 -2.66 1.40 13.34
N LEU A 198 -1.56 1.95 12.83
CA LEU A 198 -1.13 1.73 11.45
C LEU A 198 -0.79 0.26 11.21
N LEU A 199 -0.07 -0.41 12.10
CA LEU A 199 0.23 -1.84 11.95
C LEU A 199 -1.02 -2.73 11.96
N ASP A 200 -2.09 -2.30 12.64
CA ASP A 200 -3.37 -3.01 12.68
C ASP A 200 -4.24 -2.74 11.43
N ASN A 201 -4.11 -1.56 10.81
CA ASN A 201 -5.08 -1.08 9.80
C ASN A 201 -4.47 -0.75 8.43
N PHE A 202 -3.15 -0.66 8.33
CA PHE A 202 -2.40 -0.16 7.17
C PHE A 202 -1.05 -0.90 7.03
N GLU A 203 -0.28 -0.52 6.02
CA GLU A 203 1.11 -0.92 5.87
C GLU A 203 2.04 0.22 6.30
N ILE A 204 3.22 -0.14 6.81
CA ILE A 204 4.30 0.80 7.11
C ILE A 204 5.51 0.36 6.30
N GLY A 205 6.24 1.33 5.75
CA GLY A 205 7.50 1.13 5.06
C GLY A 205 8.61 2.00 5.64
N ILE A 206 9.84 1.71 5.24
CA ILE A 206 11.05 2.41 5.67
C ILE A 206 11.23 3.67 4.81
N HIS A 207 11.43 4.84 5.41
CA HIS A 207 11.89 6.05 4.72
C HIS A 207 13.16 6.61 5.35
N THR A 208 14.02 5.69 5.80
CA THR A 208 15.29 5.92 6.51
C THR A 208 15.14 6.65 7.84
N THR A 209 16.22 6.76 8.60
CA THR A 209 16.22 7.41 9.90
C THR A 209 16.31 8.91 9.75
N THR A 210 17.37 9.42 9.13
CA THR A 210 17.65 10.87 9.10
C THR A 210 17.08 11.56 7.86
N HIS A 211 16.56 10.79 6.88
CA HIS A 211 16.06 11.19 5.56
C HIS A 211 17.10 11.34 4.43
N PRO A 212 18.35 11.80 4.53
CA PRO A 212 19.24 11.81 3.38
C PRO A 212 19.73 10.40 3.05
N VAL A 213 19.21 9.84 1.96
CA VAL A 213 19.92 8.84 1.14
C VAL A 213 20.10 9.45 -0.23
N THR A 214 21.33 9.80 -0.55
CA THR A 214 21.70 10.31 -1.88
C THR A 214 22.53 9.27 -2.61
N LYS A 215 22.72 9.49 -3.92
CA LYS A 215 23.70 8.76 -4.73
C LYS A 215 25.13 8.81 -4.16
N ASP A 216 25.43 9.74 -3.26
CA ASP A 216 26.76 9.90 -2.68
C ASP A 216 26.93 9.13 -1.35
N SER A 217 25.85 8.59 -0.79
CA SER A 217 25.90 7.81 0.45
C SER A 217 26.81 6.59 0.28
N SER A 218 27.49 6.18 1.36
CA SER A 218 28.21 4.92 1.40
C SER A 218 27.25 3.76 1.71
N VAL A 219 27.64 2.52 1.37
CA VAL A 219 26.86 1.33 1.75
C VAL A 219 26.74 1.21 3.28
N ALA A 220 27.78 1.60 4.01
CA ALA A 220 27.79 1.58 5.47
C ALA A 220 26.79 2.59 6.07
N ASP A 221 26.75 3.82 5.55
CA ASP A 221 25.81 4.85 6.01
C ASP A 221 24.37 4.43 5.67
N PHE A 222 24.15 3.92 4.47
CA PHE A 222 22.81 3.46 4.06
C PHE A 222 22.34 2.27 4.89
N LYS A 223 23.22 1.32 5.21
CA LYS A 223 22.90 0.23 6.13
C LYS A 223 22.57 0.77 7.53
N TRP A 224 23.35 1.72 8.03
CA TRP A 224 23.12 2.34 9.33
C TRP A 224 21.76 3.05 9.39
N GLU A 225 21.37 3.77 8.34
CA GLU A 225 20.05 4.41 8.22
C GLU A 225 18.89 3.42 8.39
N ILE A 226 19.04 2.21 7.84
CA ILE A 226 18.05 1.13 7.92
C ILE A 226 18.08 0.47 9.30
N ASP A 227 19.27 0.12 9.82
CA ASP A 227 19.43 -0.49 11.15
C ASP A 227 18.83 0.42 12.24
N GLU A 228 19.14 1.72 12.19
CA GLU A 228 18.66 2.69 13.16
C GLU A 228 17.15 2.91 13.04
N PHE A 229 16.59 2.84 11.82
CA PHE A 229 15.14 2.93 11.61
C PHE A 229 14.43 1.78 12.32
N TYR A 230 14.91 0.55 12.11
CA TYR A 230 14.35 -0.63 12.78
C TYR A 230 14.49 -0.51 14.30
N ARG A 231 15.65 -0.07 14.80
CA ARG A 231 15.88 0.09 16.24
C ARG A 231 14.95 1.12 16.88
N ILE A 232 14.69 2.26 16.22
CA ILE A 232 13.74 3.27 16.71
C ILE A 232 12.32 2.71 16.65
N LEU A 233 11.88 2.17 15.50
CA LEU A 233 10.52 1.68 15.36
C LEU A 233 10.21 0.53 16.32
N GLU A 234 11.17 -0.38 16.51
CA GLU A 234 11.08 -1.46 17.49
C GLU A 234 10.84 -0.95 18.92
N SER A 235 11.40 0.20 19.29
CA SER A 235 11.12 0.80 20.61
C SER A 235 9.66 1.24 20.80
N TYR A 236 8.90 1.37 19.71
CA TYR A 236 7.46 1.68 19.71
C TYR A 236 6.56 0.45 19.55
N VAL A 237 7.00 -0.57 18.81
CA VAL A 237 6.10 -1.67 18.39
C VAL A 237 6.60 -3.07 18.75
N GLY A 238 7.77 -3.16 19.41
CA GLY A 238 8.41 -4.42 19.76
C GLY A 238 8.64 -5.32 18.54
N ASP A 239 8.41 -6.63 18.71
CA ASP A 239 8.64 -7.63 17.66
C ASP A 239 7.76 -7.46 16.42
N ARG A 240 6.71 -6.61 16.48
CA ARG A 240 5.88 -6.28 15.31
C ARG A 240 6.65 -5.49 14.25
N VAL A 241 7.84 -4.97 14.58
CA VAL A 241 8.76 -4.35 13.61
C VAL A 241 9.11 -5.31 12.47
N SER A 242 9.01 -6.63 12.71
CA SER A 242 9.23 -7.67 11.72
C SER A 242 8.23 -7.67 10.55
N LEU A 243 7.12 -6.92 10.66
CA LEU A 243 6.11 -6.78 9.61
C LEU A 243 6.52 -5.78 8.51
N ILE A 244 7.57 -4.97 8.76
CA ILE A 244 8.03 -3.90 7.89
C ILE A 244 9.11 -4.44 6.96
N ASN A 245 8.87 -4.40 5.65
CA ASN A 245 9.78 -5.04 4.69
C ASN A 245 9.91 -4.34 3.34
N THR A 246 9.43 -3.10 3.21
CA THR A 246 9.60 -2.28 2.01
C THR A 246 10.28 -0.97 2.37
N ILE A 247 11.00 -0.38 1.43
CA ILE A 247 11.69 0.90 1.59
C ILE A 247 11.31 1.86 0.47
N ALA A 248 11.11 3.13 0.79
CA ALA A 248 11.03 4.21 -0.18
C ALA A 248 12.28 5.08 -0.01
N TYR A 249 12.98 5.37 -1.11
CA TYR A 249 14.20 6.16 -1.06
C TYR A 249 13.85 7.65 -0.95
N PRO A 250 14.33 8.35 0.08
CA PRO A 250 14.13 9.79 0.20
C PRO A 250 14.68 10.55 -0.99
N TYR A 251 13.94 11.57 -1.44
CA TYR A 251 14.19 12.32 -2.69
C TYR A 251 14.17 11.49 -3.99
N GLY A 252 13.94 10.18 -3.87
CA GLY A 252 14.37 9.21 -4.88
C GLY A 252 15.90 9.01 -4.84
N CYS A 253 16.35 7.85 -5.30
CA CYS A 253 17.77 7.56 -5.45
C CYS A 253 18.26 7.72 -6.90
N ALA A 254 17.34 7.78 -7.87
CA ALA A 254 17.54 7.79 -9.33
C ALA A 254 18.30 6.57 -9.89
N ASP A 255 19.44 6.21 -9.29
CA ASP A 255 20.24 5.03 -9.54
C ASP A 255 20.77 4.48 -8.21
N LEU A 256 20.12 3.45 -7.67
CA LEU A 256 20.65 2.76 -6.49
C LEU A 256 21.96 2.08 -6.89
N LYS A 257 23.04 2.32 -6.13
CA LYS A 257 24.33 1.66 -6.41
C LYS A 257 24.17 0.14 -6.36
N PRO A 258 24.80 -0.64 -7.27
CA PRO A 258 24.74 -2.10 -7.23
C PRO A 258 25.13 -2.69 -5.87
N GLU A 259 26.10 -2.08 -5.17
CA GLU A 259 26.52 -2.53 -3.83
C GLU A 259 25.49 -2.23 -2.74
N MET A 260 24.67 -1.18 -2.91
CA MET A 260 23.53 -0.90 -2.03
C MET A 260 22.36 -1.83 -2.30
N GLU A 261 22.09 -2.14 -3.57
CA GLU A 261 21.09 -3.15 -3.94
C GLU A 261 21.48 -4.54 -3.41
N ASP A 262 22.74 -4.93 -3.59
CA ASP A 262 23.28 -6.18 -3.03
C ASP A 262 23.14 -6.20 -1.50
N MET A 263 23.46 -5.09 -0.83
CA MET A 263 23.24 -4.95 0.62
C MET A 263 21.76 -5.14 0.99
N LEU A 264 20.82 -4.48 0.30
CA LEU A 264 19.38 -4.62 0.57
C LEU A 264 18.89 -6.06 0.33
N SER A 265 19.32 -6.70 -0.75
CA SER A 265 18.89 -8.05 -1.12
C SER A 265 19.33 -9.12 -0.12
N ASN A 266 20.47 -8.87 0.56
CA ASN A 266 21.02 -9.73 1.61
C ASN A 266 20.69 -9.22 3.02
N TYR A 267 20.06 -8.04 3.15
CA TYR A 267 19.74 -7.44 4.43
C TYR A 267 18.71 -8.28 5.18
N SER A 268 18.91 -8.43 6.49
CA SER A 268 17.87 -8.94 7.37
C SER A 268 17.93 -8.27 8.74
N TYR A 269 16.77 -7.99 9.30
CA TYR A 269 16.58 -7.54 10.68
C TYR A 269 15.64 -8.51 11.39
N LYS A 270 16.12 -9.23 12.41
CA LYS A 270 15.32 -10.22 13.16
C LYS A 270 14.51 -11.19 12.26
N ASN A 271 15.14 -11.70 11.20
CA ASN A 271 14.55 -12.58 10.17
C ASN A 271 13.61 -11.91 9.16
N THR A 272 13.39 -10.61 9.25
CA THR A 272 12.68 -9.84 8.23
C THR A 272 13.65 -9.37 7.16
N LYS A 273 13.36 -9.72 5.91
CA LYS A 273 14.09 -9.24 4.73
C LYS A 273 13.39 -8.03 4.15
N ILE A 274 14.15 -7.10 3.59
CA ILE A 274 13.57 -6.09 2.69
C ILE A 274 13.28 -6.80 1.37
N ILE A 275 12.05 -6.67 0.86
CA ILE A 275 11.59 -7.39 -0.34
C ILE A 275 11.50 -6.48 -1.57
N GLY A 276 11.60 -5.16 -1.38
CA GLY A 276 11.58 -4.20 -2.47
C GLY A 276 11.75 -2.77 -2.02
N GLY A 277 12.06 -1.92 -2.99
CA GLY A 277 12.45 -0.54 -2.86
C GLY A 277 11.76 0.34 -3.89
N PHE A 278 11.34 1.53 -3.46
CA PHE A 278 10.54 2.44 -4.26
C PHE A 278 11.25 3.77 -4.47
N ASP A 279 11.41 4.15 -5.72
CA ASP A 279 12.05 5.38 -6.15
C ASP A 279 11.02 6.51 -6.37
N PHE A 280 11.48 7.76 -6.37
CA PHE A 280 10.64 8.95 -6.59
C PHE A 280 11.10 9.74 -7.82
N ASN A 281 11.14 9.05 -8.97
CA ASN A 281 11.61 9.60 -10.24
C ASN A 281 10.52 10.25 -11.11
N GLY A 282 9.25 10.22 -10.68
CA GLY A 282 8.15 10.82 -11.42
C GLY A 282 7.69 10.01 -12.64
N TYR A 283 8.10 8.74 -12.74
CA TYR A 283 7.66 7.83 -13.78
C TYR A 283 6.68 6.79 -13.24
N PHE A 284 5.88 6.20 -14.14
CA PHE A 284 5.13 4.99 -13.84
C PHE A 284 6.07 3.80 -13.78
N SER A 285 5.87 2.91 -12.79
CA SER A 285 6.56 1.64 -12.77
C SER A 285 6.28 0.84 -14.05
N GLY A 286 7.26 0.02 -14.45
CA GLY A 286 7.06 -0.97 -15.49
C GLY A 286 5.97 -1.98 -15.11
N SER A 287 5.55 -2.81 -16.09
CA SER A 287 4.65 -3.92 -15.77
C SER A 287 5.36 -4.90 -14.84
N PRO A 288 4.78 -5.21 -13.68
CA PRO A 288 5.38 -6.12 -12.71
C PRO A 288 5.49 -7.54 -13.25
N LEU A 289 4.77 -7.89 -14.33
CA LEU A 289 4.82 -9.22 -14.94
C LEU A 289 6.00 -9.41 -15.90
N THR A 290 6.78 -8.37 -16.16
CA THR A 290 8.00 -8.51 -16.97
C THR A 290 9.15 -9.01 -16.11
N THR A 291 10.03 -9.83 -16.68
CA THR A 291 11.27 -10.27 -16.00
C THR A 291 12.29 -9.15 -15.78
N LYS A 292 12.01 -7.94 -16.28
CA LYS A 292 12.91 -6.78 -16.26
C LYS A 292 12.66 -5.81 -15.12
N LEU A 293 11.60 -5.99 -14.32
CA LEU A 293 11.35 -5.11 -13.20
C LEU A 293 12.41 -5.34 -12.10
N ASN A 294 13.17 -4.31 -11.77
CA ASN A 294 13.98 -4.28 -10.56
C ASN A 294 13.08 -3.97 -9.36
N TYR A 295 12.91 -4.92 -8.45
CA TYR A 295 12.05 -4.72 -7.27
C TYR A 295 12.66 -3.79 -6.24
N TYR A 296 13.95 -3.50 -6.32
CA TYR A 296 14.62 -2.51 -5.47
C TYR A 296 14.66 -1.12 -6.11
N ASP A 297 14.04 -0.92 -7.28
CA ASP A 297 13.96 0.37 -7.98
C ASP A 297 12.61 0.56 -8.68
N ILE A 298 11.53 0.53 -7.89
CA ILE A 298 10.17 0.68 -8.40
C ILE A 298 9.85 2.17 -8.53
N SER A 299 9.73 2.67 -9.77
CA SER A 299 9.33 4.05 -10.06
C SER A 299 7.97 4.42 -9.45
N ARG A 300 7.90 5.59 -8.82
CA ARG A 300 6.65 6.20 -8.35
C ARG A 300 6.41 7.56 -8.97
N LEU A 301 5.14 7.87 -9.19
CA LEU A 301 4.67 9.19 -9.57
C LEU A 301 4.16 9.95 -8.34
N GLY A 302 4.74 11.12 -8.08
CA GLY A 302 4.28 12.01 -7.02
C GLY A 302 2.91 12.62 -7.33
N VAL A 303 2.09 12.80 -6.30
CA VAL A 303 0.77 13.44 -6.40
C VAL A 303 0.68 14.60 -5.42
N ASP A 304 0.38 15.79 -5.96
CA ASP A 304 0.20 17.03 -5.22
C ASP A 304 -0.81 17.97 -5.90
N ASN A 305 -1.06 19.11 -5.27
CA ASN A 305 -1.99 20.12 -5.77
C ASN A 305 -1.58 20.69 -7.14
N GLN A 306 -0.27 20.69 -7.47
CA GLN A 306 0.23 21.17 -8.75
C GLN A 306 -0.08 20.20 -9.89
N ASN A 307 0.01 18.89 -9.64
CA ASN A 307 -0.01 17.88 -10.69
C ASN A 307 -1.24 16.96 -10.69
N LEU A 308 -2.16 17.07 -9.72
CA LEU A 308 -3.33 16.18 -9.59
C LEU A 308 -4.12 16.02 -10.90
N LYS A 309 -4.35 17.11 -11.65
CA LYS A 309 -5.05 17.05 -12.94
C LYS A 309 -4.27 16.24 -13.99
N ALA A 310 -2.94 16.39 -14.01
CA ALA A 310 -2.09 15.61 -14.91
C ALA A 310 -2.13 14.13 -14.54
N VAL A 311 -2.14 13.80 -13.24
CA VAL A 311 -2.29 12.42 -12.74
C VAL A 311 -3.57 11.77 -13.27
N TYR A 312 -4.73 12.45 -13.22
CA TYR A 312 -5.95 11.92 -13.84
C TYR A 312 -5.79 11.67 -15.34
N GLY A 313 -5.24 12.65 -16.07
CA GLY A 313 -5.00 12.49 -17.51
C GLY A 313 -4.06 11.32 -17.83
N PHE A 314 -3.07 11.04 -16.98
CA PHE A 314 -2.21 9.87 -17.14
C PHE A 314 -2.95 8.56 -16.86
N LEU A 315 -3.73 8.49 -15.77
CA LEU A 315 -4.53 7.30 -15.44
C LEU A 315 -5.56 6.95 -16.53
N GLU A 316 -5.96 7.92 -17.35
CA GLU A 316 -6.89 7.75 -18.47
C GLU A 316 -6.22 7.41 -19.80
N SER A 317 -4.96 7.81 -20.00
CA SER A 317 -4.27 7.72 -21.29
C SER A 317 -3.25 6.59 -21.39
N VAL A 318 -2.74 6.09 -20.26
CA VAL A 318 -1.76 5.01 -20.24
C VAL A 318 -2.47 3.67 -20.41
N PRO A 319 -1.92 2.72 -21.21
CA PRO A 319 -2.42 1.34 -21.22
C PRO A 319 -2.17 0.69 -19.86
N LEU A 320 -3.20 0.73 -19.01
CA LEU A 320 -3.15 0.15 -17.68
C LEU A 320 -3.40 -1.36 -17.72
N PHE A 321 -2.83 -2.06 -16.75
CA PHE A 321 -3.15 -3.46 -16.49
C PHE A 321 -4.65 -3.59 -16.18
N HIS A 322 -5.32 -4.54 -16.82
CA HIS A 322 -6.69 -4.91 -16.50
C HIS A 322 -6.72 -6.34 -15.99
N SER A 323 -7.24 -6.55 -14.78
CA SER A 323 -7.34 -7.89 -14.24
C SER A 323 -8.37 -8.70 -15.02
N GLN A 324 -8.00 -9.95 -15.31
CA GLN A 324 -8.90 -10.98 -15.79
C GLN A 324 -8.62 -12.25 -14.98
N ARG A 325 -9.60 -12.73 -14.23
CA ARG A 325 -9.49 -13.91 -13.38
C ARG A 325 -10.39 -15.04 -13.83
N VAL A 326 -9.89 -16.26 -13.69
CA VAL A 326 -10.66 -17.50 -13.68
C VAL A 326 -10.46 -18.15 -12.32
N ILE A 327 -11.57 -18.42 -11.62
CA ILE A 327 -11.59 -19.01 -10.29
C ILE A 327 -12.06 -20.45 -10.45
N VAL A 328 -11.25 -21.40 -10.02
CA VAL A 328 -11.55 -22.83 -10.01
C VAL A 328 -11.76 -23.27 -8.57
N VAL A 329 -12.89 -23.93 -8.33
CA VAL A 329 -13.30 -24.43 -7.00
C VAL A 329 -13.83 -25.85 -7.11
N ASN A 330 -13.76 -26.62 -6.03
CA ASN A 330 -14.36 -27.96 -5.99
C ASN A 330 -15.88 -27.86 -5.85
N SER A 331 -16.33 -26.87 -5.07
CA SER A 331 -17.74 -26.58 -4.84
C SER A 331 -17.99 -25.06 -4.76
N LEU A 332 -19.23 -24.64 -4.99
CA LEU A 332 -19.59 -23.22 -4.80
C LEU A 332 -19.50 -22.77 -3.34
N ASP A 333 -19.55 -23.70 -2.39
CA ASP A 333 -19.39 -23.38 -0.97
C ASP A 333 -17.97 -22.90 -0.65
N ASP A 334 -16.98 -23.29 -1.45
CA ASP A 334 -15.58 -22.86 -1.31
C ASP A 334 -15.45 -21.35 -1.54
N LEU A 335 -16.37 -20.73 -2.29
CA LEU A 335 -16.39 -19.28 -2.52
C LEU A 335 -16.90 -18.48 -1.32
N LYS A 336 -17.37 -19.13 -0.24
CA LYS A 336 -17.93 -18.42 0.91
C LYS A 336 -16.88 -17.53 1.58
N GLY A 337 -17.08 -16.22 1.46
CA GLY A 337 -16.16 -15.21 1.99
C GLY A 337 -15.00 -14.87 1.05
N PHE A 338 -14.91 -15.52 -0.11
CA PHE A 338 -14.00 -15.13 -1.18
C PHE A 338 -14.57 -13.93 -1.96
N LYS A 339 -13.74 -12.94 -2.25
CA LYS A 339 -14.16 -11.72 -2.95
C LYS A 339 -14.04 -11.91 -4.47
N TYR A 340 -15.20 -11.99 -5.12
CA TYR A 340 -15.33 -12.05 -6.58
C TYR A 340 -16.48 -11.17 -7.07
N ASN A 341 -16.51 -10.89 -8.38
CA ASN A 341 -17.57 -10.14 -9.04
C ASN A 341 -18.16 -10.94 -10.22
N ASP A 342 -19.24 -10.43 -10.82
CA ASP A 342 -19.94 -11.10 -11.94
C ASP A 342 -19.10 -11.20 -13.23
N SER A 343 -17.99 -10.48 -13.31
CA SER A 343 -17.06 -10.55 -14.44
C SER A 343 -15.98 -11.62 -14.24
N ASP A 344 -15.78 -12.10 -13.02
CA ASP A 344 -14.92 -13.25 -12.76
C ASP A 344 -15.57 -14.51 -13.28
N ARG A 345 -14.80 -15.33 -14.00
CA ARG A 345 -15.27 -16.63 -14.44
C ARG A 345 -15.06 -17.65 -13.34
N VAL A 346 -16.11 -18.37 -12.95
CA VAL A 346 -16.03 -19.48 -12.00
C VAL A 346 -16.17 -20.82 -12.72
N ILE A 347 -15.28 -21.77 -12.43
CA ILE A 347 -15.33 -23.16 -12.87
C ILE A 347 -15.48 -24.03 -11.62
N VAL A 348 -16.47 -24.92 -11.61
CA VAL A 348 -16.74 -25.85 -10.50
C VAL A 348 -16.38 -27.27 -10.93
N GLY A 349 -15.59 -27.95 -10.12
CA GLY A 349 -15.12 -29.33 -10.34
C GLY A 349 -13.62 -29.40 -10.58
N ASP A 350 -13.12 -30.63 -10.74
CA ASP A 350 -11.72 -30.89 -11.01
C ASP A 350 -11.34 -30.34 -12.40
N TYR A 351 -10.51 -29.30 -12.43
CA TYR A 351 -9.87 -28.86 -13.66
C TYR A 351 -8.67 -29.78 -13.93
N GLU A 352 -8.92 -30.91 -14.58
CA GLU A 352 -7.88 -31.72 -15.20
C GLU A 352 -7.51 -31.03 -16.52
N GLY A 353 -6.39 -30.30 -16.51
CA GLY A 353 -5.88 -29.54 -17.64
C GLY A 353 -5.45 -30.39 -18.83
#